data_AF-A0A845G9S9-F1
#
_entry.id   AF-A0A845G9S9-F1
#
_cell.length_a   1.000
_cell.length_b   1.000
_cell.length_c   1.000
_cell.angle_alpha   90.00
_cell.angle_beta   90.00
_cell.angle_gamma   90.00
#
_symmetry.space_group_name_H-M   'P 1'
#
loop_
_entity.id
_entity.type
_entity.pdbx_description
1 polymer ?
#
loop_
_entity_poly.entity_id
_entity_poly.type
_entity_poly.pdbx_seq_one_letter_code
_entity_poly.pdbx_strand_id
1 'polypeptide(L)'
;MRKECDFSKMKPVPNPFFEKLSKEVTFRLDFDSLAYFQKVGDAYGFPVEKVMQLYLQKLASSGGRLNIGFPTLEERKDIDAYIERQIEREAKA
;
A
#
# COMPACT_ATOMS: atom_id res chain seq x y z
N MET A 1 -36.63 -27.84 3.44
CA MET A 1 -36.33 -27.02 2.24
C MET A 1 -36.77 -25.59 2.52
N ARG A 2 -35.86 -24.61 2.43
CA ARG A 2 -36.21 -23.20 2.69
C ARG A 2 -36.86 -22.60 1.44
N LYS A 3 -37.99 -21.92 1.65
CA LYS A 3 -38.76 -21.22 0.62
C LYS A 3 -37.87 -20.13 0.01
N GLU A 4 -37.91 -20.04 -1.31
CA GLU A 4 -37.15 -19.09 -2.11
C GLU A 4 -37.38 -17.66 -1.59
N CYS A 5 -36.28 -17.00 -1.21
CA CYS A 5 -36.31 -15.59 -0.87
C CYS A 5 -36.35 -14.78 -2.17
N ASP A 6 -37.40 -14.00 -2.35
CA ASP A 6 -37.56 -13.06 -3.45
C ASP A 6 -36.74 -11.77 -3.16
N PHE A 7 -35.51 -11.74 -3.66
CA PHE A 7 -34.55 -10.64 -3.48
C PHE A 7 -34.95 -9.36 -4.25
N SER A 8 -35.97 -9.42 -5.11
CA SER A 8 -36.43 -8.28 -5.91
C SER A 8 -37.09 -7.18 -5.07
N LYS A 9 -37.61 -7.53 -3.88
CA LYS A 9 -38.31 -6.59 -2.97
C LYS A 9 -37.44 -6.05 -1.84
N MET A 10 -36.17 -6.45 -1.77
CA MET A 10 -35.25 -6.01 -0.72
C MET A 10 -34.53 -4.72 -1.15
N LYS A 11 -34.58 -3.69 -0.29
CA LYS A 11 -33.72 -2.51 -0.46
C LYS A 11 -32.26 -2.93 -0.25
N PRO A 12 -31.34 -2.65 -1.19
CA PRO A 12 -29.93 -2.96 -1.01
C PRO A 12 -29.36 -2.06 0.09
N VAL A 13 -29.17 -2.63 1.29
CA VAL A 13 -28.42 -1.99 2.37
C VAL A 13 -26.95 -2.38 2.15
N PRO A 14 -26.06 -1.43 1.82
CA PRO A 14 -24.63 -1.74 1.69
C PRO A 14 -24.13 -2.29 3.03
N ASN A 15 -23.37 -3.38 2.97
CA ASN A 15 -22.84 -4.02 4.16
C ASN A 15 -21.96 -3.02 4.92
N PRO A 16 -22.28 -2.64 6.18
CA PRO A 16 -21.47 -1.72 6.99
C PRO A 16 -20.05 -2.23 7.26
N PHE A 17 -19.80 -3.52 7.06
CA PHE A 17 -18.48 -4.14 7.19
C PHE A 17 -17.66 -4.10 5.91
N PHE A 18 -18.23 -3.63 4.79
CA PHE A 18 -17.54 -3.57 3.50
C PHE A 18 -16.27 -2.72 3.57
N GLU A 19 -16.31 -1.58 4.27
CA GLU A 19 -15.15 -0.71 4.49
C GLU A 19 -14.05 -1.35 5.35
N LYS A 20 -14.40 -2.41 6.11
CA LYS A 20 -13.49 -3.17 6.97
C LYS A 20 -12.95 -4.42 6.29
N LEU A 21 -13.36 -4.71 5.06
CA LEU A 21 -12.86 -5.85 4.30
C LEU A 21 -11.41 -5.57 3.87
N SER A 22 -10.49 -6.34 4.44
CA SER A 22 -9.11 -6.38 3.98
C SER A 22 -9.03 -7.00 2.60
N LYS A 23 -8.32 -6.36 1.68
CA LYS A 23 -7.94 -6.96 0.40
C LYS A 23 -6.69 -7.80 0.60
N GLU A 24 -6.67 -8.99 0.02
CA GLU A 24 -5.47 -9.82 -0.02
C GLU A 24 -4.41 -9.16 -0.93
N VAL A 25 -3.17 -9.12 -0.45
CA VAL A 25 -2.03 -8.57 -1.20
C VAL A 25 -0.94 -9.63 -1.22
N THR A 26 -0.65 -10.18 -2.40
CA THR A 26 0.46 -11.12 -2.60
C THR A 26 1.66 -10.35 -3.14
N PHE A 27 2.76 -10.33 -2.39
CA PHE A 27 4.02 -9.72 -2.83
C PHE A 27 5.20 -10.48 -2.25
N ARG A 28 6.37 -10.32 -2.87
CA ARG A 28 7.60 -10.95 -2.41
C ARG A 28 8.31 -10.04 -1.42
N LEU A 29 8.76 -10.63 -0.33
CA LEU A 29 9.55 -10.00 0.71
C LEU A 29 10.91 -10.67 0.80
N ASP A 30 11.93 -9.90 1.17
CA ASP A 30 13.24 -10.45 1.52
C ASP A 30 13.17 -11.24 2.83
N PHE A 31 14.08 -12.21 2.95
CA PHE A 31 14.14 -13.10 4.12
C PHE A 31 14.45 -12.35 5.42
N ASP A 32 15.27 -11.30 5.35
CA ASP A 32 15.66 -10.51 6.53
C ASP A 32 14.47 -9.74 7.12
N SER A 33 13.65 -9.13 6.26
CA SER A 33 12.42 -8.45 6.67
C SER A 33 11.42 -9.43 7.29
N LEU A 34 11.25 -10.61 6.69
CA LEU A 34 10.39 -11.66 7.26
C LEU A 34 10.90 -12.12 8.63
N ALA A 35 12.20 -12.35 8.78
CA ALA A 35 12.81 -12.75 10.05
C ALA A 35 12.64 -11.68 11.14
N TYR A 36 12.75 -10.39 10.78
CA TYR A 36 12.48 -9.28 11.69
C TYR A 36 11.03 -9.31 12.21
N PHE A 37 10.05 -9.37 11.30
CA PHE A 37 8.64 -9.36 11.70
C PHE A 37 8.23 -10.64 12.45
N GLN A 38 8.82 -11.79 12.12
CA GLN A 38 8.63 -13.03 12.87
C GLN A 38 9.09 -12.87 14.31
N LYS A 39 10.31 -12.39 14.54
CA LYS A 39 10.85 -12.16 15.90
C LYS A 39 9.99 -11.20 16.71
N VAL A 40 9.45 -10.16 16.07
CA VAL A 40 8.52 -9.23 16.72
C VAL A 40 7.20 -9.94 17.06
N GLY A 41 6.67 -10.74 16.14
CA GLY A 41 5.44 -11.51 16.35
C GLY A 41 5.55 -12.55 17.46
N ASP A 42 6.67 -13.26 17.53
CA ASP A 42 6.94 -14.32 18.52
C ASP A 42 6.82 -13.80 19.96
N ALA A 43 7.26 -12.56 20.21
CA ALA A 43 7.14 -11.93 21.54
C ALA A 43 5.67 -11.74 21.99
N TYR A 44 4.73 -11.65 21.05
CA TYR A 44 3.31 -11.43 21.31
C TYR A 44 2.42 -12.61 20.88
N GLY A 45 3.00 -13.69 20.35
CA GLY A 45 2.26 -14.83 19.78
C GLY A 45 1.45 -14.46 18.53
N PHE A 46 1.88 -13.45 17.77
CA PHE A 46 1.19 -13.02 16.54
C PHE A 46 1.86 -13.55 15.28
N PRO A 47 1.06 -13.93 14.26
CA PRO A 47 1.60 -14.32 12.98
C PRO A 47 2.21 -13.11 12.26
N VAL A 48 3.19 -13.35 11.39
CA VAL A 48 3.98 -12.31 10.71
C VAL A 48 3.08 -11.34 9.94
N GLU A 49 2.05 -11.87 9.27
CA GLU A 49 1.07 -11.11 8.49
C GLU A 49 0.33 -10.10 9.38
N LYS A 50 0.01 -10.48 10.62
CA LYS A 50 -0.69 -9.60 11.55
C LYS A 50 0.20 -8.46 12.01
N VAL A 51 1.46 -8.76 12.32
CA VAL A 51 2.44 -7.74 12.72
C VAL A 51 2.67 -6.77 11.56
N MET A 52 2.88 -7.27 10.34
CA MET A 52 3.03 -6.44 9.15
C MET A 52 1.81 -5.54 8.92
N GLN A 53 0.59 -6.09 9.02
CA GLN A 53 -0.65 -5.32 8.90
C GLN A 53 -0.68 -4.14 9.90
N LEU A 54 -0.34 -4.39 11.17
CA LEU A 54 -0.37 -3.36 12.22
C LEU A 54 0.67 -2.26 11.97
N TYR A 55 1.86 -2.62 11.49
CA TYR A 55 2.89 -1.66 11.11
C TYR A 55 2.43 -0.75 9.95
N LEU A 56 1.85 -1.34 8.90
CA LEU A 56 1.32 -0.58 7.76
C LEU A 56 0.17 0.35 8.18
N GLN A 57 -0.71 -0.12 9.06
CA GLN A 57 -1.79 0.70 9.60
C GLN A 57 -1.24 1.90 10.38
N LYS A 58 -0.23 1.67 11.24
CA LYS A 58 0.43 2.74 11.98
C LYS A 58 1.08 3.76 11.05
N LEU A 59 1.78 3.30 10.00
CA LEU A 59 2.37 4.17 8.97
C LEU A 59 1.29 5.03 8.30
N ALA A 60 0.19 4.42 7.85
CA ALA A 60 -0.91 5.14 7.22
C ALA A 60 -1.56 6.16 8.16
N SER A 61 -1.82 5.81 9.42
CA SER A 61 -2.42 6.71 10.40
C SER A 61 -1.51 7.87 10.79
N SER A 62 -0.19 7.68 10.79
CA SER A 62 0.77 8.73 11.11
C SER A 62 0.99 9.74 9.96
N GLY A 63 0.51 9.44 8.75
CA GLY A 63 0.84 10.23 7.55
C GLY A 63 2.33 10.16 7.18
N GLY A 64 3.07 9.22 7.77
CA GLY A 64 4.50 9.03 7.53
C GLY A 64 4.75 8.72 6.06
N ARG A 65 5.42 9.63 5.37
CA ARG A 65 5.94 9.37 4.03
C ARG A 65 7.17 8.50 4.17
N LEU A 66 7.23 7.39 3.45
CA LEU A 66 8.48 6.66 3.29
C LEU A 66 9.46 7.63 2.62
N ASN A 67 10.60 7.91 3.24
CA ASN A 67 11.69 8.59 2.55
C ASN A 67 12.33 7.57 1.62
N ILE A 68 11.69 7.40 0.47
CA ILE A 68 12.27 6.70 -0.67
C ILE A 68 13.34 7.69 -1.14
N GLY A 69 14.63 7.36 -1.01
CA GLY A 69 15.75 8.25 -1.35
C GLY A 69 15.87 8.60 -2.85
N PHE A 70 14.76 8.65 -3.55
CA PHE A 70 14.60 8.99 -4.94
C PHE A 70 13.52 10.06 -5.09
N PRO A 71 13.67 10.97 -6.08
CA PRO A 71 12.66 11.96 -6.39
C PRO A 71 11.34 11.30 -6.81
N THR A 72 10.25 12.00 -6.50
CA THR A 72 8.89 11.67 -6.93
C THR A 72 8.76 11.70 -8.46
N LEU A 73 7.71 11.10 -8.99
CA LEU A 73 7.49 11.09 -10.45
C LEU A 73 7.30 12.49 -11.03
N GLU A 74 6.78 13.44 -10.26
CA GLU A 74 6.65 14.83 -10.70
C GLU A 74 8.01 15.51 -10.76
N GLU A 75 8.80 15.40 -9.68
CA GLU A 75 10.16 15.94 -9.62
C GLU A 75 11.07 15.35 -10.72
N ARG A 76 10.90 14.05 -11.06
CA ARG A 76 11.63 13.43 -12.17
C ARG A 76 11.32 14.09 -13.51
N LYS A 77 10.05 14.37 -13.80
CA LYS A 77 9.67 15.04 -15.05
C LYS A 77 10.26 16.44 -15.13
N ASP A 78 10.31 17.16 -14.01
CA ASP A 78 10.92 18.49 -13.94
C ASP A 78 12.44 18.41 -14.16
N ILE A 79 13.10 17.39 -13.61
CA ILE A 79 14.53 17.12 -13.83
C ILE A 79 14.79 16.77 -15.29
N ASP A 80 13.99 15.89 -15.89
CA ASP A 80 14.14 15.48 -17.29
C ASP A 80 13.96 16.70 -18.23
N ALA A 81 12.92 17.51 -17.99
CA ALA A 81 12.70 18.75 -18.74
C ALA A 81 13.83 19.79 -18.54
N TYR A 82 14.44 19.83 -17.36
CA TYR A 82 15.62 20.66 -17.11
C TYR A 82 16.82 20.18 -17.91
N ILE A 83 17.09 18.87 -17.89
CA ILE A 83 18.20 18.25 -18.61
C ILE A 83 18.06 18.48 -20.12
N GLU A 84 16.86 18.26 -20.67
CA GLU A 84 16.57 18.49 -22.10
C GLU A 84 16.86 19.95 -22.50
N ARG A 85 16.43 20.91 -21.68
CA ARG A 85 16.72 22.34 -21.92
C ARG A 85 18.21 22.66 -21.87
N GLN A 86 19.01 21.97 -21.05
CA GLN A 86 20.47 22.18 -21.03
C GLN A 86 21.14 21.60 -22.27
N ILE A 87 20.76 20.37 -22.66
CA ILE A 87 21.28 19.73 -23.88
C ILE A 87 20.99 20.59 -25.11
N GLU A 88 19.77 21.14 -25.22
CA GLU A 88 19.40 22.03 -26.32
C GLU A 88 20.19 23.34 -26.34
N ARG A 89 20.60 23.86 -25.18
CA ARG A 89 21.42 25.08 -25.08
C ARG A 89 22.86 24.80 -25.48
N GLU A 90 23.42 23.67 -25.03
CA GLU A 90 24.77 23.25 -25.37
C GLU A 90 24.90 22.86 -26.84
N ALA A 91 23.89 22.22 -27.43
CA ALA A 91 23.88 21.87 -28.86
C ALA A 91 23.69 23.07 -29.80
N LYS A 92 23.19 24.20 -29.29
CA LYS A 92 23.02 25.45 -30.05
C LYS A 92 24.19 26.44 -29.87
N ALA A 93 25.10 26.16 -28.95
CA ALA A 93 26.35 26.91 -28.75
C ALA A 93 27.47 26.32 -29.63
#